data_AF-A0A438GLQ2-F1
#
_entry.id   AF-A0A438GLQ2-F1
#
_cell.length_a   1.000
_cell.length_b   1.000
_cell.length_c   1.000
_cell.angle_alpha   90.00
_cell.angle_beta   90.00
_cell.angle_gamma   90.00
#
_symmetry.space_group_name_H-M   'P 1'
#
loop_
_entity.id
_entity.type
_entity.pdbx_description
1 polymer ?
#
loop_
_entity_poly.entity_id
_entity_poly.type
_entity_poly.pdbx_seq_one_letter_code
_entity_poly.pdbx_strand_id
1 'polypeptide(L)'
;MLKQCDDGQRDFVDGSVEVEEEELLEALCKALWSKSYLLVFDGIWDINLDWYFRLKERLQWCSKSNQSRLIIITTRLHGVAKRMVGPNNLYRMQPFSDEDIWDHITYRVPTEHPIVVKMKDEMIYHSHGLPLAATTFFTIMRNQTYGGE
;
A
#
# COMPACT_ATOMS: atom_id res chain seq x y z
N MET A 1 5.27 10.84 -25.74
CA MET A 1 6.01 9.92 -26.64
C MET A 1 6.65 8.84 -25.79
N LEU A 2 5.99 7.69 -25.64
CA LEU A 2 6.62 6.48 -25.12
C LEU A 2 7.39 5.83 -26.28
N LYS A 3 8.68 5.56 -26.09
CA LYS A 3 9.41 4.68 -27.00
C LYS A 3 8.93 3.26 -26.74
N GLN A 4 8.28 2.66 -27.73
CA GLN A 4 8.08 1.22 -27.81
C GLN A 4 9.46 0.56 -27.98
N CYS A 5 9.72 -0.49 -27.21
CA CYS A 5 10.90 -1.33 -27.38
C CYS A 5 10.59 -2.39 -28.46
N ASP A 6 11.59 -2.63 -29.29
CA ASP A 6 11.58 -3.47 -30.49
C ASP A 6 11.46 -4.96 -30.12
N ASP A 7 10.62 -5.69 -30.85
CA ASP A 7 10.39 -7.13 -30.69
C ASP A 7 11.54 -7.93 -31.34
N GLY A 8 12.57 -8.24 -30.55
CA GLY A 8 13.67 -9.12 -30.92
C GLY A 8 13.39 -10.60 -30.61
N GLN A 9 13.36 -11.42 -31.67
CA GLN A 9 13.57 -12.88 -31.76
C GLN A 9 13.46 -13.71 -30.45
N ARG A 10 12.41 -14.53 -30.33
CA ARG A 10 12.26 -15.55 -29.29
C ARG A 10 13.09 -16.78 -29.65
N ASP A 11 14.34 -16.80 -29.21
CA ASP A 11 15.05 -18.06 -29.00
C ASP A 11 14.56 -18.65 -27.66
N PHE A 12 13.84 -19.76 -27.74
CA PHE A 12 13.42 -20.54 -26.59
C PHE A 12 14.67 -21.19 -25.96
N VAL A 13 15.30 -20.48 -25.03
CA VAL A 13 16.25 -21.08 -24.08
C VAL A 13 15.46 -21.43 -22.83
N ASP A 14 15.13 -22.71 -22.71
CA ASP A 14 14.80 -23.36 -21.44
C ASP A 14 16.03 -23.24 -20.54
N GLY A 15 15.88 -22.43 -19.50
CA GLY A 15 16.94 -22.00 -18.62
C GLY A 15 16.37 -20.94 -17.70
N SER A 16 15.64 -21.37 -16.68
CA SER A 16 15.43 -20.55 -15.50
C SER A 16 16.81 -20.19 -14.95
N VAL A 17 17.36 -19.08 -15.43
CA VAL A 17 18.54 -18.46 -14.84
C VAL A 17 18.12 -18.11 -13.43
N GLU A 18 18.61 -18.87 -12.46
CA GLU A 18 18.60 -18.45 -11.07
C GLU A 18 19.48 -17.20 -11.00
N VAL A 19 18.86 -16.03 -11.20
CA VAL A 19 19.55 -14.77 -11.01
C VAL A 19 19.89 -14.72 -9.53
N GLU A 20 21.17 -14.76 -9.20
CA GLU A 20 21.61 -14.71 -7.82
C GLU A 20 21.14 -13.38 -7.20
N GLU A 21 20.69 -13.43 -5.94
CA GLU A 21 20.17 -12.26 -5.21
C GLU A 21 21.13 -11.06 -5.30
N GLU A 22 22.43 -11.33 -5.32
CA GLU A 22 23.48 -10.33 -5.43
C GLU A 22 23.45 -9.57 -6.77
N GLU A 23 23.19 -10.25 -7.89
CA GLU A 23 23.08 -9.61 -9.20
C GLU A 23 21.88 -8.65 -9.26
N LEU A 24 20.77 -9.03 -8.62
CA LEU A 24 19.58 -8.18 -8.50
C LEU A 24 19.85 -6.94 -7.65
N LEU A 25 20.55 -7.12 -6.53
CA LEU A 25 20.95 -6.01 -5.65
C LEU A 25 21.91 -5.05 -6.36
N GLU A 26 22.87 -5.57 -7.14
CA GLU A 26 23.74 -4.76 -7.98
C GLU A 26 22.98 -4.00 -9.06
N ALA A 27 22.06 -4.66 -9.77
CA ALA A 27 21.24 -4.03 -10.80
C ALA A 27 20.39 -2.90 -10.22
N LEU A 28 19.77 -3.13 -9.06
CA LEU A 28 19.01 -2.11 -8.33
C LEU A 28 19.89 -0.93 -7.95
N CYS A 29 21.08 -1.20 -7.39
CA CYS A 29 22.06 -0.18 -7.03
C CYS A 29 22.46 0.69 -8.23
N LYS A 30 22.80 0.07 -9.36
CA LYS A 30 23.13 0.78 -10.61
C LYS A 30 21.94 1.63 -11.09
N ALA A 31 20.72 1.10 -11.01
CA ALA A 31 19.52 1.80 -11.45
C ALA A 31 19.19 3.03 -10.59
N LEU A 32 19.45 2.97 -9.27
CA LEU A 32 19.18 4.05 -8.31
C LEU A 32 20.38 4.98 -8.11
N TRP A 33 21.55 4.64 -8.64
CA TRP A 33 22.78 5.39 -8.42
C TRP A 33 22.63 6.87 -8.79
N SER A 34 23.04 7.75 -7.88
CA SER A 34 23.01 9.21 -8.04
C SER A 34 21.61 9.82 -8.24
N LYS A 35 20.52 9.08 -7.98
CA LYS A 35 19.13 9.56 -8.06
C LYS A 35 18.53 9.74 -6.66
N SER A 36 17.63 10.70 -6.52
CA SER A 36 16.69 10.73 -5.39
C SER A 36 15.53 9.79 -5.68
N TYR A 37 15.04 9.06 -4.67
CA TYR A 37 14.00 8.07 -4.87
C TYR A 37 13.07 7.91 -3.67
N LEU A 38 11.85 7.44 -3.97
CA LEU A 38 10.85 6.96 -3.03
C LEU A 38 10.58 5.49 -3.32
N LEU A 39 10.73 4.62 -2.31
CA LEU A 39 10.32 3.22 -2.40
C LEU A 39 9.14 2.96 -1.46
N VAL A 40 8.16 2.18 -1.92
CA VAL A 40 7.01 1.76 -1.11
C VAL A 40 6.99 0.25 -1.07
N PHE A 41 7.13 -0.31 0.14
CA PHE A 41 6.94 -1.73 0.41
C PHE A 41 5.56 -1.92 1.03
N ASP A 42 4.59 -2.29 0.19
CA ASP A 42 3.19 -2.42 0.60
C ASP A 42 2.90 -3.82 1.14
N GLY A 43 2.16 -3.88 2.25
CA GLY A 43 1.58 -5.10 2.77
C GLY A 43 2.60 -6.14 3.22
N ILE A 44 3.65 -5.76 3.96
CA ILE A 44 4.64 -6.72 4.47
C ILE A 44 4.02 -7.61 5.55
N TRP A 45 4.13 -8.93 5.38
CA TRP A 45 3.66 -9.94 6.33
C TRP A 45 4.79 -10.77 6.94
N ASP A 46 6.00 -10.72 6.36
CA ASP A 46 7.14 -11.51 6.82
C ASP A 46 7.61 -11.11 8.22
N ILE A 47 7.78 -12.12 9.07
CA ILE A 47 8.33 -11.95 10.41
C ILE A 47 9.86 -12.00 10.35
N ASN A 48 10.41 -12.85 9.46
CA ASN A 48 11.84 -12.85 9.13
C ASN A 48 12.13 -11.67 8.18
N LEU A 49 13.09 -10.83 8.57
CA LEU A 49 13.42 -9.59 7.90
C LEU A 49 14.85 -9.58 7.34
N ASP A 50 15.52 -10.73 7.27
CA ASP A 50 16.90 -10.84 6.76
C ASP A 50 17.02 -10.27 5.34
N TRP A 51 16.03 -10.54 4.48
CA TRP A 51 15.96 -9.97 3.13
C TRP A 51 15.93 -8.44 3.15
N TYR A 52 15.16 -7.85 4.08
CA TYR A 52 15.01 -6.41 4.17
C TYR A 52 16.28 -5.75 4.70
N PHE A 53 16.96 -6.36 5.69
CA PHE A 53 18.20 -5.81 6.21
C PHE A 53 19.32 -5.85 5.18
N ARG A 54 19.43 -6.93 4.39
CA ARG A 54 20.36 -7.01 3.25
C ARG A 54 20.06 -5.96 2.19
N LEU A 55 18.79 -5.81 1.80
CA LEU A 55 18.36 -4.77 0.87
C LEU A 55 18.66 -3.37 1.39
N LYS A 56 18.36 -3.10 2.66
CA LYS A 56 18.60 -1.80 3.32
C LYS A 56 20.08 -1.45 3.34
N GLU A 57 20.95 -2.42 3.66
CA GLU A 57 22.40 -2.25 3.63
C GLU A 57 22.89 -1.89 2.22
N ARG A 58 22.44 -2.62 1.20
CA ARG A 58 22.77 -2.31 -0.21
C ARG A 58 22.31 -0.92 -0.62
N LEU A 59 21.07 -0.53 -0.30
CA LEU A 59 20.56 0.81 -0.58
C LEU A 59 21.34 1.92 0.13
N GLN A 60 21.87 1.67 1.32
CA GLN A 60 22.73 2.62 2.04
C GLN A 60 24.07 2.79 1.34
N TRP A 61 24.70 1.68 0.95
CA TRP A 61 26.00 1.68 0.28
C TRP A 61 25.96 2.36 -1.10
N CYS A 62 24.88 2.13 -1.86
CA CYS A 62 24.77 2.59 -3.25
C CYS A 62 24.40 4.08 -3.41
N SER A 63 24.46 4.84 -2.33
CA SER A 63 23.94 6.21 -2.31
C SER A 63 25.01 7.25 -2.03
N LYS A 64 24.97 8.33 -2.82
CA LYS A 64 25.80 9.53 -2.61
C LYS A 64 25.18 10.44 -1.53
N SER A 65 26.00 11.30 -0.93
CA SER A 65 25.62 12.15 0.22
C SER A 65 24.59 13.24 -0.10
N ASN A 66 24.42 13.61 -1.37
CA ASN A 66 23.64 14.77 -1.77
C ASN A 66 22.23 14.41 -2.32
N GLN A 67 21.79 13.16 -2.13
CA GLN A 67 20.54 12.63 -2.68
C GLN A 67 19.54 12.28 -1.58
N SER A 68 18.28 12.67 -1.79
CA SER A 68 17.16 12.39 -0.88
C SER A 68 16.59 11.00 -1.12
N ARG A 69 16.32 10.27 -0.03
CA ARG A 69 15.82 8.90 -0.08
C ARG A 69 14.71 8.75 0.95
N LEU A 70 13.57 8.22 0.52
CA LEU A 70 12.46 7.90 1.41
C LEU A 70 12.00 6.46 1.14
N ILE A 71 11.79 5.70 2.20
CA ILE A 71 11.22 4.36 2.14
C ILE A 71 9.99 4.37 3.01
N ILE A 72 8.84 4.03 2.43
CA ILE A 72 7.57 3.86 3.13
C ILE A 72 7.28 2.37 3.18
N ILE A 73 6.93 1.88 4.37
CA ILE A 73 6.54 0.49 4.57
C ILE A 73 5.15 0.48 5.18
N THR A 74 4.25 -0.31 4.61
CA THR A 74 2.93 -0.56 5.19
C THR A 74 2.87 -2.01 5.65
N THR A 75 2.29 -2.23 6.83
CA THR A 75 2.08 -3.57 7.38
C THR A 75 1.00 -3.51 8.45
N ARG A 76 0.28 -4.62 8.64
CA ARG A 76 -0.66 -4.80 9.76
C ARG A 76 0.05 -5.25 11.04
N LEU A 77 1.34 -5.59 10.96
CA LEU A 77 2.13 -6.16 12.05
C LEU A 77 3.00 -5.07 12.71
N HIS A 78 2.52 -4.49 13.80
CA HIS A 78 3.22 -3.42 14.53
C HIS A 78 4.67 -3.79 14.90
N GLY A 79 4.89 -5.04 15.35
CA GLY A 79 6.23 -5.53 15.69
C GLY A 79 7.19 -5.56 14.50
N VAL A 80 6.68 -5.94 13.31
CA VAL A 80 7.47 -5.93 12.07
C VAL A 80 7.84 -4.50 11.68
N ALA A 81 6.86 -3.59 11.65
CA ALA A 81 7.11 -2.18 11.37
C ALA A 81 8.20 -1.61 12.30
N LYS A 82 8.07 -1.85 13.61
CA LYS A 82 9.01 -1.34 14.62
C LYS A 82 10.43 -1.84 14.39
N ARG A 83 10.61 -3.09 13.97
CA ARG A 83 11.93 -3.66 13.62
C ARG A 83 12.50 -3.08 12.33
N MET A 84 11.66 -2.82 11.32
CA MET A 84 12.13 -2.34 10.01
C MET A 84 12.55 -0.85 10.03
N VAL A 85 11.76 0.00 10.69
CA VAL A 85 11.95 1.46 10.65
C VAL A 85 12.39 2.08 11.97
N GLY A 86 12.32 1.35 13.08
CA GLY A 86 12.59 1.87 14.42
C GLY A 86 11.40 2.66 15.00
N PRO A 87 11.37 2.89 16.32
CA PRO A 87 10.19 3.45 17.01
C PRO A 87 9.84 4.88 16.59
N ASN A 88 10.83 5.70 16.22
CA ASN A 88 10.63 7.12 15.89
C ASN A 88 10.05 7.35 14.49
N ASN A 89 10.06 6.32 13.64
CA ASN A 89 9.57 6.38 12.26
C ASN A 89 8.23 5.64 12.09
N LEU A 90 7.59 5.27 13.19
CA LEU A 90 6.31 4.58 13.16
C LEU A 90 5.15 5.55 13.04
N TYR A 91 4.29 5.30 12.07
CA TYR A 91 2.97 5.93 11.99
C TYR A 91 1.89 4.87 12.15
N ARG A 92 1.08 4.99 13.21
CA ARG A 92 -0.09 4.14 13.41
C ARG A 92 -1.30 4.84 12.81
N MET A 93 -1.81 4.29 11.71
CA MET A 93 -3.07 4.74 11.10
C MET A 93 -4.17 4.77 12.17
N GLN A 94 -4.82 5.92 12.30
CA GLN A 94 -5.96 6.08 13.21
C GLN A 94 -7.25 5.71 12.48
N PRO A 95 -8.28 5.23 13.20
CA PRO A 95 -9.63 5.16 12.66
C PRO A 95 -10.12 6.56 12.25
N PHE A 96 -11.05 6.58 11.31
CA PHE A 96 -11.75 7.80 10.88
C PHE A 96 -12.75 8.25 11.94
N SER A 97 -13.07 9.54 11.95
CA SER A 97 -14.12 10.06 12.82
C SER A 97 -15.51 9.60 12.34
N ASP A 98 -16.52 9.71 13.19
CA ASP A 98 -17.91 9.41 12.83
C ASP A 98 -18.41 10.29 11.68
N GLU A 99 -17.96 11.55 11.63
CA GLU A 99 -18.24 12.49 10.54
C GLU A 99 -17.61 12.02 9.23
N ASP A 100 -16.30 11.69 9.24
CA ASP A 100 -15.60 11.17 8.06
C ASP A 100 -16.23 9.88 7.54
N ILE A 101 -16.65 8.98 8.45
CA ILE A 101 -17.35 7.75 8.08
C ILE A 101 -18.69 8.06 7.43
N TRP A 102 -19.46 8.96 8.02
CA TRP A 102 -20.76 9.34 7.50
C TRP A 102 -20.65 9.98 6.12
N ASP A 103 -19.69 10.88 5.94
CA ASP A 103 -19.38 11.50 4.66
C ASP A 103 -18.95 10.45 3.62
N HIS A 104 -18.13 9.47 4.01
CA HIS A 104 -17.71 8.38 3.14
C HIS A 104 -18.88 7.50 2.68
N ILE A 105 -19.84 7.20 3.57
CA ILE A 105 -21.04 6.44 3.24
C ILE A 105 -21.94 7.23 2.29
N THR A 106 -22.21 8.49 2.63
CA THR A 106 -23.21 9.32 1.96
C THR A 106 -22.72 9.93 0.65
N TYR A 107 -21.40 9.88 0.39
CA TYR A 107 -20.81 10.25 -0.89
C TYR A 107 -21.49 9.57 -2.10
N ARG A 108 -22.05 8.36 -1.92
CA ARG A 108 -22.72 7.60 -3.01
C ARG A 108 -24.14 7.14 -2.67
N VAL A 109 -24.72 7.62 -1.57
CA VAL A 109 -26.05 7.18 -1.13
C VAL A 109 -26.88 8.41 -0.78
N PRO A 110 -28.15 8.52 -1.25
CA PRO A 110 -28.98 9.69 -0.96
C PRO A 110 -29.26 9.84 0.53
N THR A 111 -28.81 10.95 1.12
CA THR A 111 -28.93 11.24 2.56
C THR A 111 -30.39 11.33 3.03
N GLU A 112 -31.30 11.76 2.15
CA GLU A 112 -32.71 11.93 2.45
C GLU A 112 -33.52 10.63 2.36
N HIS A 113 -32.92 9.53 1.89
CA HIS A 113 -33.67 8.29 1.76
C HIS A 113 -34.06 7.79 3.16
N PRO A 114 -35.36 7.49 3.45
CA PRO A 114 -35.82 7.14 4.81
C PRO A 114 -35.03 6.03 5.49
N ILE A 115 -34.63 4.99 4.74
CA ILE A 115 -33.81 3.90 5.26
C ILE A 115 -32.36 4.37 5.58
N VAL A 116 -31.74 5.26 4.79
CA VAL A 116 -30.40 5.84 5.11
C VAL A 116 -30.48 6.58 6.43
N VAL A 117 -31.47 7.47 6.58
CA VAL A 117 -31.68 8.25 7.80
C VAL A 117 -31.87 7.33 9.00
N LYS A 118 -32.70 6.30 8.86
CA LYS A 118 -32.98 5.33 9.93
C LYS A 118 -31.75 4.50 10.32
N MET A 119 -30.88 4.18 9.37
CA MET A 119 -29.70 3.32 9.60
C MET A 119 -28.43 4.11 9.92
N LYS A 120 -28.47 5.45 9.92
CA LYS A 120 -27.30 6.32 10.10
C LYS A 120 -26.47 5.92 11.32
N ASP A 121 -27.08 5.92 12.49
CA ASP A 121 -26.37 5.71 13.75
C ASP A 121 -25.80 4.30 13.84
N GLU A 122 -26.53 3.29 13.34
CA GLU A 122 -26.08 1.90 13.28
C GLU A 122 -24.87 1.71 12.34
N MET A 123 -24.91 2.34 11.15
CA MET A 123 -23.80 2.24 10.19
C MET A 123 -22.55 2.93 10.73
N ILE A 124 -22.70 4.09 11.39
CA ILE A 124 -21.58 4.79 12.02
C ILE A 124 -21.01 3.91 13.15
N TYR A 125 -21.86 3.48 14.08
CA TYR A 125 -21.48 2.67 15.24
C TYR A 125 -20.73 1.38 14.84
N HIS A 126 -21.27 0.65 13.86
CA HIS A 126 -20.68 -0.62 13.40
C HIS A 126 -19.51 -0.45 12.41
N SER A 127 -19.25 0.76 11.93
CA SER A 127 -18.07 1.01 11.10
C SER A 127 -16.76 0.93 11.90
N HIS A 128 -16.82 1.27 13.19
CA HIS A 128 -15.67 1.44 14.07
C HIS A 128 -14.56 2.34 13.47
N GLY A 129 -14.94 3.35 12.68
CA GLY A 129 -13.98 4.24 12.02
C GLY A 129 -13.20 3.57 10.89
N LEU A 130 -13.62 2.40 10.40
CA LEU A 130 -12.96 1.70 9.30
C LEU A 130 -13.54 2.15 7.94
N PRO A 131 -12.73 2.76 7.05
CA PRO A 131 -13.21 3.17 5.73
C PRO A 131 -13.72 2.01 4.87
N LEU A 132 -13.20 0.80 5.08
CA LEU A 132 -13.69 -0.40 4.40
C LEU A 132 -15.09 -0.83 4.88
N ALA A 133 -15.41 -0.65 6.16
CA ALA A 133 -16.74 -0.91 6.68
C ALA A 133 -17.75 0.11 6.11
N ALA A 134 -17.38 1.39 6.11
CA ALA A 134 -18.16 2.44 5.45
C ALA A 134 -18.42 2.14 3.97
N THR A 135 -17.38 1.65 3.27
CA THR A 135 -17.49 1.21 1.86
C THR A 135 -18.50 0.07 1.69
N THR A 136 -18.48 -0.88 2.62
CA THR A 136 -19.38 -2.03 2.62
C THR A 136 -20.83 -1.59 2.85
N PHE A 137 -21.08 -0.70 3.81
CA PHE A 137 -22.42 -0.19 4.08
C PHE A 137 -23.01 0.51 2.86
N PHE A 138 -22.30 1.45 2.24
CA PHE A 138 -22.86 2.14 1.08
C PHE A 138 -23.13 1.17 -0.07
N THR A 139 -22.27 0.16 -0.25
CA THR A 139 -22.42 -0.86 -1.31
C THR A 139 -23.67 -1.70 -1.09
N ILE A 140 -23.93 -2.12 0.16
CA ILE A 140 -25.16 -2.85 0.53
C ILE A 140 -26.38 -1.96 0.33
N MET A 141 -26.33 -0.71 0.81
CA MET A 141 -27.44 0.24 0.70
C MET A 141 -27.82 0.48 -0.77
N ARG A 142 -26.81 0.66 -1.63
CA ARG A 142 -27.03 0.85 -3.07
C ARG A 142 -27.63 -0.38 -3.74
N ASN A 143 -27.09 -1.56 -3.46
CA ASN A 143 -27.41 -2.75 -4.26
C ASN A 143 -28.60 -3.56 -3.72
N GLN A 144 -28.85 -3.53 -2.40
CA GLN A 144 -29.81 -4.43 -1.74
C GLN A 144 -30.99 -3.69 -1.11
N THR A 145 -30.87 -2.40 -0.84
CA THR A 145 -31.88 -1.66 -0.08
C THR A 145 -32.76 -0.76 -0.96
N TYR A 146 -32.21 -0.14 -2.00
CA TYR A 146 -32.98 0.74 -2.92
C TYR A 146 -33.26 0.12 -4.30
N GLY A 147 -32.72 -1.08 -4.55
CA GLY A 147 -32.66 -1.67 -5.88
C GLY A 147 -31.53 -1.03 -6.68
N GLY A 148 -30.55 -1.84 -7.08
CA GLY A 148 -29.72 -1.46 -8.22
C GLY A 148 -30.60 -1.33 -9.45
N GLU A 149 -30.14 -0.55 -10.44
CA GLU A 149 -30.56 -0.82 -11.82
C GLU A 149 -30.39 -2.30 -12.16
#